data_AF-A0A937W804-F1
#
_entry.id   AF-A0A937W804-F1
#
_cell.length_a   1.000
_cell.length_b   1.000
_cell.length_c   1.000
_cell.angle_alpha   90.00
_cell.angle_beta   90.00
_cell.angle_gamma   90.00
#
_symmetry.space_group_name_H-M   'P 1'
#
loop_
_entity.id
_entity.type
_entity.pdbx_description
1 polymer ?
#
loop_
_entity_poly.entity_id
_entity_poly.type
_entity_poly.pdbx_seq_one_letter_code
_entity_poly.pdbx_strand_id
1 'polypeptide(L)'
;MHRRYLQWCVPALLLVLLALTWSAPPTWWWHLAGTIALAAGTSPPGSTPDALLVERGKRLFFQETFEGNGRTCATCHRAERHFTIDPAFIATLPATDPLFVAETQAALAKLEDRA
;
A
#
# COMPACT_ATOMS: atom_id res chain seq x y z
N MET A 1 10.41 66.97 26.69
CA MET A 1 10.59 66.34 25.37
C MET A 1 12.04 66.50 24.90
N HIS A 2 12.98 65.68 25.40
CA HIS A 2 14.40 65.86 25.10
C HIS A 2 15.19 64.55 25.23
N ARG A 3 14.94 63.55 24.36
CA ARG A 3 15.73 62.30 24.33
C ARG A 3 15.60 61.52 23.00
N ARG A 4 15.70 62.23 21.86
CA ARG A 4 15.65 61.62 20.52
C ARG A 4 16.76 62.16 19.61
N TYR A 5 18.04 62.09 19.97
CA TYR A 5 19.09 62.58 19.04
C TYR A 5 20.49 61.92 19.13
N LEU A 6 20.67 60.82 19.87
CA LEU A 6 22.01 60.23 20.01
C LEU A 6 21.95 58.70 19.91
N GLN A 7 21.78 58.16 18.70
CA GLN A 7 22.08 56.75 18.40
C GLN A 7 22.07 56.38 16.89
N TRP A 8 21.78 57.32 15.99
CA TRP A 8 21.96 57.15 14.54
C TRP A 8 23.40 57.46 14.13
N CYS A 9 24.38 56.61 14.51
CA CYS A 9 25.77 56.76 14.04
C CYS A 9 26.66 55.52 14.24
N VAL A 10 26.13 54.31 14.21
CA VAL A 10 26.95 53.08 14.10
C VAL A 10 26.77 52.53 12.68
N PRO A 11 27.58 52.99 11.72
CA PRO A 11 27.33 52.80 10.29
C PRO A 11 27.77 51.41 9.85
N ALA A 12 26.94 50.76 9.04
CA ALA A 12 27.24 50.15 7.74
C ALA A 12 28.46 49.23 7.51
N LEU A 13 29.37 49.00 8.47
CA LEU A 13 30.59 48.19 8.29
C LEU A 13 30.48 46.77 8.85
N LEU A 14 29.40 46.43 9.57
CA LEU A 14 29.15 45.07 10.05
C LEU A 14 28.47 44.16 9.02
N LEU A 15 28.00 44.70 7.89
CA LEU A 15 27.20 43.98 6.90
C LEU A 15 27.99 43.41 5.70
N VAL A 16 29.28 43.71 5.57
CA VAL A 16 30.12 43.19 4.46
C VAL A 16 30.94 41.95 4.87
N LEU A 17 31.14 41.70 6.16
CA LEU A 17 31.90 40.54 6.67
C LEU A 17 31.06 39.29 7.00
N LEU A 18 29.72 39.37 6.91
CA LEU A 18 28.81 38.21 7.09
C LEU A 18 28.35 37.59 5.75
N ALA A 19 28.81 38.11 4.61
CA ALA A 19 28.48 37.60 3.28
C ALA A 19 29.56 36.68 2.67
N LEU A 20 30.68 36.44 3.36
CA LEU A 20 31.78 35.58 2.88
C LEU A 20 31.88 34.20 3.57
N THR A 21 30.93 33.83 4.42
CA THR A 21 30.86 32.47 5.00
C THR A 21 29.68 31.65 4.50
N TRP A 22 28.97 32.11 3.46
CA TRP A 22 27.97 31.28 2.75
C TRP A 22 28.63 30.40 1.68
N SER A 23 29.73 29.76 2.03
CA SER A 23 30.19 28.59 1.29
C SER A 23 29.17 27.48 1.55
N ALA A 24 28.41 27.12 0.51
CA ALA A 24 27.51 25.99 0.54
C ALA A 24 28.21 24.77 1.15
N PRO A 25 27.58 24.03 2.07
CA PRO A 25 28.24 22.92 2.75
C PRO A 25 28.67 21.87 1.72
N PRO A 26 29.93 21.41 1.79
CA PRO A 26 30.54 20.59 0.75
C PRO A 26 29.81 19.25 0.62
N THR A 27 29.42 18.87 -0.60
CA THR A 27 28.47 17.79 -0.95
C THR A 27 28.82 16.38 -0.44
N TRP A 28 29.94 16.19 0.27
CA TRP A 28 30.31 14.91 0.89
C TRP A 28 29.54 14.61 2.19
N TRP A 29 28.75 15.53 2.74
CA TRP A 29 27.88 15.23 3.90
C TRP A 29 26.74 14.24 3.61
N TRP A 30 26.34 14.08 2.33
CA TRP A 30 25.34 13.07 1.96
C TRP A 30 25.86 11.63 2.06
N HIS A 31 27.19 11.42 2.08
CA HIS A 31 27.78 10.07 2.11
C HIS A 31 28.11 9.56 3.53
N LEU A 32 27.99 10.40 4.57
CA LEU A 32 28.21 10.00 5.97
C LEU A 32 26.93 9.93 6.83
N ALA A 33 25.76 10.21 6.25
CA ALA A 33 24.46 9.88 6.84
C ALA A 33 23.91 8.51 6.36
N GLY A 34 24.77 7.67 5.78
CA GLY A 34 24.40 6.38 5.18
C GLY A 34 24.60 5.16 6.08
N THR A 35 25.13 5.30 7.29
CA THR A 35 25.49 4.14 8.13
C THR A 35 25.06 4.33 9.57
N ILE A 36 23.85 3.87 9.86
CA ILE A 36 23.42 2.97 10.97
C ILE A 36 21.89 3.10 10.98
N ALA A 37 21.23 2.36 10.08
CA ALA A 37 19.83 2.00 10.30
C ALA A 37 19.81 0.96 11.42
N LEU A 38 19.88 1.43 12.66
CA LEU A 38 19.54 0.61 13.82
C LEU A 38 18.10 0.16 13.61
N ALA A 39 17.87 -1.15 13.66
CA ALA A 39 16.59 -1.80 13.45
C ALA A 39 15.54 -1.37 14.50
N ALA A 40 15.00 -0.16 14.35
CA ALA A 40 13.70 0.22 14.88
C ALA A 40 12.70 -0.02 13.76
N GLY A 41 11.70 -0.88 13.99
CA GLY A 41 10.71 -1.32 13.03
C GLY A 41 9.81 -0.19 12.50
N THR A 42 10.35 0.67 11.64
CA THR A 42 9.57 1.61 10.84
C THR A 42 8.93 0.84 9.70
N SER A 43 7.79 0.22 10.00
CA SER A 43 6.88 -0.21 8.94
C SER A 43 6.52 1.01 8.09
N PRO A 44 6.39 0.88 6.75
CA PRO A 44 6.03 2.00 5.90
C PRO A 44 4.76 2.68 6.42
N PRO A 45 4.64 4.02 6.26
CA PRO A 45 3.47 4.75 6.74
C PRO A 45 2.20 4.14 6.13
N GLY A 46 1.35 3.54 6.97
CA GLY A 46 0.11 2.87 6.59
C GLY A 46 0.07 1.34 6.73
N SER A 47 1.18 0.66 7.07
CA SER A 47 1.17 -0.80 7.27
C SER A 47 1.25 -1.16 8.76
N THR A 48 0.12 -1.16 9.44
CA THR A 48 0.01 -1.93 10.68
C THR A 48 0.11 -3.43 10.36
N PRO A 49 0.56 -4.28 11.29
CA PRO A 49 0.52 -5.74 11.10
C PRO A 49 -0.87 -6.23 10.63
N ASP A 50 -1.94 -5.61 11.13
CA ASP A 50 -3.32 -5.89 10.73
C ASP A 50 -3.58 -5.55 9.25
N ALA A 51 -3.09 -4.41 8.76
CA ALA A 51 -3.24 -4.03 7.36
C ALA A 51 -2.56 -5.03 6.41
N LEU A 52 -1.39 -5.57 6.80
CA LEU A 52 -0.70 -6.60 6.04
C LEU A 52 -1.47 -7.93 6.03
N LEU A 53 -2.09 -8.30 7.16
CA LEU A 53 -2.94 -9.49 7.25
C LEU A 53 -4.21 -9.34 6.41
N VAL A 54 -4.84 -8.17 6.40
CA VAL A 54 -6.01 -7.86 5.56
C VAL A 54 -5.65 -7.98 4.08
N GLU A 55 -4.55 -7.39 3.62
CA GLU A 55 -4.12 -7.50 2.22
C GLU A 55 -3.74 -8.94 1.83
N ARG A 56 -3.12 -9.68 2.75
CA ARG A 56 -2.89 -11.12 2.54
C ARG A 56 -4.22 -11.88 2.40
N GLY A 57 -5.19 -11.63 3.29
CA GLY A 57 -6.51 -12.25 3.24
C GLY A 57 -7.23 -11.95 1.93
N LYS A 58 -7.20 -10.70 1.48
CA LYS A 58 -7.75 -10.28 0.19
C LYS A 58 -7.11 -11.04 -0.97
N ARG A 59 -5.77 -11.15 -0.99
CA ARG A 59 -5.08 -11.93 -2.04
C ARG A 59 -5.56 -13.38 -2.06
N LEU A 60 -5.59 -14.03 -0.90
CA LEU A 60 -6.07 -15.42 -0.79
C LEU A 60 -7.52 -15.55 -1.30
N PHE A 61 -8.39 -14.63 -0.91
CA PHE A 61 -9.80 -14.65 -1.28
C PHE A 61 -10.05 -14.57 -2.78
N PHE A 62 -9.32 -13.69 -3.47
CA PHE A 62 -9.56 -13.41 -4.89
C PHE A 62 -8.67 -14.19 -5.86
N GLN A 63 -7.53 -14.72 -5.40
CA GLN A 63 -6.49 -15.26 -6.29
C GLN A 63 -6.10 -16.70 -5.99
N GLU A 64 -6.28 -17.18 -4.75
CA GLU A 64 -5.84 -18.52 -4.37
C GLU A 64 -6.88 -19.57 -4.74
N THR A 65 -6.42 -20.69 -5.31
CA THR A 65 -7.25 -21.84 -5.71
C THR A 65 -7.06 -23.05 -4.80
N PHE A 66 -6.07 -22.99 -3.91
CA PHE A 66 -5.80 -24.02 -2.89
C PHE A 66 -5.60 -25.42 -3.48
N GLU A 67 -4.95 -25.48 -4.65
CA GLU A 67 -4.73 -26.72 -5.41
C GLU A 67 -6.03 -27.51 -5.69
N GLY A 68 -7.17 -26.81 -5.70
CA GLY A 68 -8.48 -27.40 -5.94
C GLY A 68 -8.89 -27.36 -7.41
N ASN A 69 -10.19 -27.18 -7.66
CA ASN A 69 -10.80 -27.18 -8.99
C ASN A 69 -10.69 -25.83 -9.73
N GLY A 70 -9.73 -24.98 -9.36
CA GLY A 70 -9.53 -23.67 -9.99
C GLY A 70 -10.49 -22.57 -9.55
N ARG A 71 -11.39 -22.83 -8.59
CA ARG A 71 -12.26 -21.79 -7.99
C ARG A 71 -11.50 -21.05 -6.90
N THR A 72 -11.83 -19.78 -6.73
CA THR A 72 -11.40 -18.97 -5.58
C THR A 72 -12.60 -18.72 -4.65
N CYS A 73 -12.37 -18.13 -3.48
CA CYS A 73 -13.49 -17.73 -2.60
C CYS A 73 -14.45 -16.78 -3.32
N ALA A 74 -13.90 -15.87 -4.14
CA ALA A 74 -14.65 -14.90 -4.91
C ALA A 74 -15.54 -15.53 -6.01
N THR A 75 -15.32 -16.79 -6.42
CA THR A 75 -16.21 -17.48 -7.35
C THR A 75 -17.62 -17.66 -6.76
N CYS A 76 -17.74 -17.92 -5.45
CA CYS A 76 -19.04 -18.02 -4.76
C CYS A 76 -19.43 -16.73 -4.04
N HIS A 77 -18.44 -15.99 -3.54
CA HIS A 77 -18.65 -14.76 -2.79
C HIS A 77 -18.39 -13.55 -3.69
N ARG A 78 -19.33 -13.29 -4.61
CA ARG A 78 -19.19 -12.30 -5.68
C ARG A 78 -19.30 -10.87 -5.15
N ALA A 79 -18.28 -10.05 -5.38
CA ALA A 79 -18.24 -8.68 -4.87
C ALA A 79 -19.38 -7.81 -5.47
N GLU A 80 -19.68 -8.02 -6.76
CA GLU A 80 -20.77 -7.39 -7.50
C GLU A 80 -22.17 -7.82 -7.02
N ARG A 81 -22.23 -8.86 -6.19
CA ARG A 81 -23.46 -9.40 -5.61
C ARG A 81 -23.35 -9.53 -4.10
N HIS A 82 -22.74 -8.53 -3.44
CA HIS A 82 -22.64 -8.44 -1.97
C HIS A 82 -22.11 -9.71 -1.28
N PHE A 83 -21.10 -10.33 -1.88
CA PHE A 83 -20.46 -11.56 -1.41
C PHE A 83 -21.41 -12.76 -1.27
N THR A 84 -22.48 -12.78 -2.07
CA THR A 84 -23.42 -13.89 -2.19
C THR A 84 -23.69 -14.27 -3.65
N ILE A 85 -24.45 -15.34 -3.85
CA ILE A 85 -25.00 -15.77 -5.14
C ILE A 85 -26.44 -16.22 -4.94
N ASP A 86 -27.25 -16.07 -5.99
CA ASP A 86 -28.61 -16.56 -6.06
C ASP A 86 -28.91 -17.08 -7.47
N PRO A 87 -29.98 -17.89 -7.67
CA PRO A 87 -30.26 -18.48 -8.97
C PRO A 87 -30.42 -17.46 -10.10
N ALA A 88 -30.99 -16.29 -9.80
CA ALA A 88 -31.17 -15.24 -10.80
C ALA A 88 -29.82 -14.67 -11.27
N PHE A 89 -28.88 -14.46 -10.35
CA PHE A 89 -27.52 -14.06 -10.71
C PHE A 89 -26.78 -15.15 -11.50
N ILE A 90 -26.83 -16.41 -11.03
CA ILE A 90 -26.15 -17.53 -11.68
C ILE A 90 -26.60 -17.68 -13.14
N ALA A 91 -27.89 -17.50 -13.41
CA ALA A 91 -28.44 -17.56 -14.77
C ALA A 91 -27.90 -16.47 -15.73
N THR A 92 -27.26 -15.42 -15.22
CA THR A 92 -26.65 -14.36 -16.05
C THR A 92 -25.17 -14.62 -16.38
N LEU A 93 -24.54 -15.61 -15.73
CA LEU A 93 -23.13 -15.89 -15.90
C LEU A 93 -22.86 -16.62 -17.23
N PRO A 94 -21.72 -16.36 -17.89
CA PRO A 94 -21.34 -17.12 -19.08
C PRO A 94 -21.01 -18.57 -18.70
N ALA A 95 -21.24 -19.52 -19.61
CA ALA A 95 -20.90 -20.93 -19.40
C ALA A 95 -19.40 -21.18 -19.13
N THR A 96 -18.53 -20.21 -19.46
CA THR A 96 -17.10 -20.25 -19.15
C THR A 96 -16.75 -19.74 -17.75
N ASP A 97 -17.73 -19.29 -16.94
CA ASP A 97 -17.48 -18.83 -15.57
C ASP A 97 -16.95 -20.02 -14.71
N PRO A 98 -15.91 -19.82 -13.88
CA PRO A 98 -15.36 -20.87 -13.01
C PRO A 98 -16.38 -21.52 -12.07
N LEU A 99 -17.54 -20.89 -11.83
CA LEU A 99 -18.64 -21.50 -11.10
C LEU A 99 -19.11 -22.82 -11.75
N PHE A 100 -19.04 -22.93 -13.07
CA PHE A 100 -19.53 -24.07 -13.87
C PHE A 100 -18.44 -25.09 -14.23
N VAL A 101 -17.30 -25.07 -13.53
CA VAL A 101 -16.16 -25.97 -13.83
C VAL A 101 -16.54 -27.46 -13.82
N ALA A 102 -17.53 -27.85 -13.00
CA ALA A 102 -18.01 -29.24 -12.94
C ALA A 102 -18.71 -29.70 -14.23
N GLU A 103 -19.27 -28.78 -15.01
CA GLU A 103 -19.95 -29.08 -16.28
C GLU A 103 -18.95 -29.33 -17.42
N THR A 104 -17.73 -28.82 -17.29
CA THR A 104 -16.70 -28.87 -18.35
C THR A 104 -15.54 -29.83 -18.03
N GLN A 105 -15.35 -30.19 -16.77
CA GLN A 105 -14.34 -31.16 -16.35
C GLN A 105 -14.99 -32.49 -15.95
N ALA A 106 -14.83 -33.51 -16.80
CA ALA A 106 -15.40 -34.84 -16.57
C ALA A 106 -15.00 -35.47 -15.22
N ALA A 107 -13.80 -35.14 -14.71
CA ALA A 107 -13.32 -35.61 -13.41
C ALA A 107 -14.12 -35.06 -12.21
N LEU A 108 -14.88 -33.97 -12.41
CA LEU A 108 -15.64 -33.30 -11.36
C LEU A 108 -17.15 -33.58 -11.44
N ALA A 109 -17.63 -34.24 -12.49
CA ALA A 109 -19.05 -34.35 -12.86
C ALA A 109 -19.92 -35.23 -11.94
N LYS A 110 -19.36 -35.80 -10.86
CA LYS A 110 -20.05 -36.70 -9.93
C LYS A 110 -19.63 -36.49 -8.48
N LEU A 111 -19.08 -35.33 -8.15
CA LEU A 111 -18.62 -35.06 -6.78
C LEU A 111 -19.78 -34.72 -5.83
N GLU A 112 -20.94 -34.38 -6.40
CA GLU A 112 -22.20 -34.11 -5.72
C GLU A 112 -23.04 -35.37 -5.46
N ASP A 113 -22.72 -36.47 -6.15
CA ASP A 113 -23.32 -37.77 -5.93
C ASP A 113 -22.78 -38.30 -4.60
N ARG A 114 -23.53 -38.09 -3.51
CA ARG A 114 -23.24 -38.74 -2.23
C ARG A 114 -23.27 -40.26 -2.44
N ALA A 115 -22.12 -40.89 -2.21
CA ALA A 115 -21.97 -42.35 -2.18
C ALA A 115 -22.87 -43.01 -1.13
#